data_AF-A1YZD1-F1
#
_entry.id   AF-A1YZD1-F1
#
_cell.length_a   1.000
_cell.length_b   1.000
_cell.length_c   1.000
_cell.angle_alpha   90.00
_cell.angle_beta   90.00
_cell.angle_gamma   90.00
#
_symmetry.space_group_name_H-M   'P 1'
#
loop_
_entity.id
_entity.type
_entity.pdbx_description
1 polymer ?
#
loop_
_entity_poly.entity_id
_entity_poly.type
_entity_poly.pdbx_seq_one_letter_code
_entity_poly.pdbx_strand_id
1 'polypeptide(L)' 'LDVGSSLTVCKGGCEAIVDTGTSLIVGPVEEVRELQKAIGAVPLIQGEYMIPCEKVSSLPQVTVKLGGKD' A
#
# COMPACT_ATOMS: atom_id res chain seq x y z
N LEU A 1 -4.81 7.04 -4.61
CA LEU A 1 -4.02 5.80 -4.65
C LEU A 1 -4.99 4.67 -4.38
N ASP A 2 -5.16 3.76 -5.34
CA ASP A 2 -6.22 2.76 -5.31
C ASP A 2 -5.64 1.37 -5.05
N VAL A 3 -6.27 0.61 -4.15
CA VAL A 3 -5.92 -0.77 -3.80
C VAL A 3 -7.08 -1.65 -4.22
N GLY A 4 -6.95 -2.25 -5.40
CA GLY A 4 -8.07 -2.92 -6.08
C GLY A 4 -9.23 -1.96 -6.32
N SER A 5 -10.45 -2.45 -6.17
CA SER A 5 -11.69 -1.66 -6.34
C SER A 5 -12.32 -1.20 -5.02
N SER A 6 -11.78 -1.60 -3.87
CA SER A 6 -12.45 -1.48 -2.57
C SER A 6 -11.86 -0.41 -1.65
N LEU A 7 -10.61 0.01 -1.86
CA LEU A 7 -9.94 0.96 -0.99
C LEU A 7 -9.21 2.03 -1.81
N THR A 8 -9.54 3.29 -1.53
CA THR A 8 -8.77 4.46 -1.99
C THR A 8 -8.14 5.14 -0.78
N VAL A 9 -6.82 5.29 -0.82
CA VAL A 9 -6.01 6.09 0.11
C VAL A 9 -5.48 7.33 -0.62
N CYS A 10 -4.94 8.31 0.12
CA CYS A 10 -4.56 9.61 -0.40
C CYS A 10 -5.77 10.30 -1.09
N LYS A 11 -6.91 10.30 -0.40
CA LYS A 11 -8.17 10.85 -0.91
C LYS A 11 -8.06 12.38 -1.04
N GLY A 12 -8.42 12.90 -2.22
CA GLY A 12 -8.30 14.34 -2.52
C GLY A 12 -6.90 14.77 -2.98
N GLY A 13 -5.95 13.83 -3.06
CA GLY A 13 -4.56 14.11 -3.42
C GLY A 13 -3.67 14.27 -2.20
N CYS A 14 -2.38 14.01 -2.40
CA CYS A 14 -1.32 14.14 -1.40
C CYS A 14 0.02 14.27 -2.14
N GLU A 15 1.05 14.64 -1.39
CA GLU A 15 2.42 14.77 -1.83
C GLU A 15 3.16 13.43 -1.75
N ALA A 16 4.15 13.26 -2.63
CA ALA A 16 5.03 12.10 -2.66
C ALA A 16 6.46 12.52 -2.99
N ILE A 17 7.44 11.72 -2.54
CA ILE A 17 8.85 11.86 -2.88
C ILE A 17 9.36 10.60 -3.56
N VAL A 18 10.32 10.75 -4.47
CA VAL A 18 11.05 9.62 -5.07
C VAL A 18 12.42 9.56 -4.40
N ASP A 19 12.54 8.68 -3.42
CA ASP A 19 13.70 8.60 -2.53
C ASP A 19 14.42 7.26 -2.66
N THR A 20 15.61 7.26 -3.26
CA THR A 20 16.44 6.06 -3.41
C THR A 20 17.06 5.59 -2.09
N GLY A 21 17.02 6.42 -1.03
CA GLY A 21 17.50 6.08 0.31
C GLY A 21 16.50 5.26 1.14
N THR A 22 15.25 5.14 0.70
CA THR A 22 14.20 4.40 1.40
C THR A 22 13.88 3.09 0.69
N SER A 23 13.95 1.96 1.41
CA SER A 23 13.80 0.63 0.81
C SER A 23 12.36 0.25 0.46
N LEU A 24 11.35 0.85 1.12
CA LEU A 24 9.94 0.47 1.03
C LEU A 24 9.07 1.64 0.57
N ILE A 25 7.84 1.33 0.14
CA ILE A 25 6.80 2.35 -0.06
C ILE A 25 6.25 2.74 1.32
N VAL A 26 6.28 4.04 1.62
CA VAL A 26 5.88 4.58 2.94
C VAL A 26 4.69 5.52 2.78
N GLY A 27 3.82 5.56 3.78
CA GLY A 27 2.69 6.46 3.85
C GLY A 27 2.18 6.65 5.29
N PRO A 28 1.12 7.45 5.48
CA PRO A 28 0.52 7.67 6.80
C PRO A 28 0.10 6.37 7.48
N VAL A 29 0.34 6.27 8.80
CA VAL A 29 0.16 5.04 9.59
C VAL A 29 -1.24 4.44 9.42
N GLU A 30 -2.28 5.26 9.50
CA GLU A 30 -3.66 4.77 9.41
C GLU A 30 -4.01 4.28 7.99
N GLU A 31 -3.53 4.95 6.95
CA GLU A 31 -3.76 4.56 5.56
C GLU A 31 -3.02 3.27 5.19
N VAL A 32 -1.76 3.15 5.62
CA VAL A 32 -0.98 1.91 5.45
C VAL A 32 -1.65 0.77 6.22
N ARG A 33 -2.13 1.01 7.44
CA ARG A 33 -2.84 -0.02 8.23
C ARG A 33 -4.08 -0.53 7.50
N GLU A 34 -4.88 0.35 6.90
CA GLU A 34 -6.06 -0.06 6.11
C GLU A 34 -5.66 -0.81 4.83
N LEU A 35 -4.58 -0.40 4.16
CA LEU A 35 -4.03 -1.15 3.01
C LEU A 35 -3.63 -2.57 3.41
N GLN A 36 -2.88 -2.72 4.51
CA GLN A 36 -2.41 -4.03 4.97
C GLN A 36 -3.58 -4.95 5.32
N LYS A 37 -4.64 -4.42 5.95
CA LYS A 37 -5.90 -5.14 6.18
C LYS A 37 -6.56 -5.55 4.87
N ALA A 38 -6.64 -4.65 3.88
CA ALA A 38 -7.28 -4.92 2.60
C ALA A 38 -6.61 -6.06 1.81
N ILE A 39 -5.28 -6.21 1.91
CA ILE A 39 -4.54 -7.31 1.29
C ILE A 39 -4.46 -8.57 2.17
N GLY A 40 -4.98 -8.51 3.41
CA GLY A 40 -4.96 -9.62 4.36
C GLY A 40 -3.58 -9.92 4.95
N ALA A 41 -2.69 -8.93 4.99
CA ALA A 41 -1.40 -9.04 5.64
C ALA A 41 -1.51 -8.87 7.16
N VAL A 42 -0.62 -9.53 7.90
CA VAL A 42 -0.64 -9.54 9.37
C VAL A 42 0.66 -8.95 9.93
N PRO A 43 0.62 -8.16 11.02
CA PRO A 43 1.82 -7.59 11.61
C PRO A 43 2.65 -8.67 12.33
N LEU A 44 3.96 -8.55 12.28
CA LEU A 44 4.93 -9.34 13.02
C LEU A 44 5.45 -8.55 14.23
N ILE A 45 6.11 -9.26 15.17
CA ILE A 45 6.67 -8.68 16.40
C ILE A 45 7.70 -7.58 16.08
N GLN A 46 8.41 -7.70 14.95
CA GLN A 46 9.43 -6.76 14.50
C GLN A 46 8.85 -5.55 13.73
N GLY A 47 7.53 -5.49 13.53
CA GLY A 47 6.82 -4.36 12.93
C GLY A 47 6.56 -4.50 11.42
N GLU A 48 7.09 -5.52 10.77
CA GLU A 48 6.78 -5.83 9.37
C GLU A 48 5.38 -6.42 9.23
N TYR A 49 4.87 -6.41 7.99
CA TYR A 49 3.64 -7.11 7.62
C TYR A 49 3.99 -8.35 6.77
N MET A 50 3.37 -9.48 7.08
CA MET A 50 3.55 -10.76 6.39
C MET A 50 2.29 -11.17 5.66
N ILE A 51 2.45 -11.78 4.49
CA ILE A 51 1.40 -12.51 3.79
C ILE A 51 1.89 -13.90 3.36
N PRO A 52 1.05 -14.96 3.37
CA PRO A 52 1.41 -16.25 2.77
C PRO A 52 1.73 -16.13 1.28
N CYS A 53 2.83 -16.74 0.86
CA CYS A 53 3.33 -16.66 -0.52
C CYS A 53 2.31 -17.16 -1.55
N GLU A 54 1.50 -18.14 -1.18
CA GLU A 54 0.49 -18.76 -2.03
C GLU A 54 -0.65 -17.78 -2.37
N LYS A 55 -0.84 -16.73 -1.57
CA LYS A 55 -1.86 -15.70 -1.79
C LYS A 55 -1.40 -14.56 -2.68
N VAL A 56 -0.09 -14.43 -2.94
CA VAL A 56 0.49 -13.26 -3.62
C VAL A 56 -0.12 -13.05 -5.01
N SER A 57 -0.32 -14.12 -5.78
CA SER A 57 -0.93 -14.03 -7.13
C SER A 57 -2.40 -13.59 -7.13
N SER A 58 -3.08 -13.67 -5.98
CA SER A 58 -4.48 -13.27 -5.82
C SER A 58 -4.65 -11.84 -5.26
N LEU A 59 -3.54 -11.16 -4.94
CA LEU A 59 -3.59 -9.83 -4.36
C LEU A 59 -4.13 -8.80 -5.37
N PRO A 60 -4.87 -7.78 -4.89
CA PRO A 60 -5.31 -6.69 -5.74
C PRO A 60 -4.11 -5.85 -6.20
N GLN A 61 -4.25 -5.24 -7.38
CA GLN A 61 -3.29 -4.26 -7.86
C GLN A 61 -3.31 -3.01 -6.98
N VAL A 62 -2.13 -2.43 -6.74
CA VAL A 62 -1.97 -1.11 -6.13
C VAL A 62 -1.61 -0.12 -7.23
N THR A 63 -2.43 0.92 -7.42
CA THR A 63 -2.28 1.91 -8.48
C THR A 63 -1.99 3.29 -7.88
N VAL A 64 -0.85 3.87 -8.28
CA VAL A 64 -0.41 5.19 -7.83
C VAL A 64 -0.58 6.18 -9.00
N LYS A 65 -1.66 6.96 -8.97
CA LYS A 65 -1.94 7.94 -10.02
C LYS A 65 -1.08 9.19 -9.82
N LEU A 66 -0.16 9.46 -10.74
CA LEU A 66 0.74 10.62 -10.72
C LEU A 66 0.62 11.39 -12.04
N GLY A 67 0.39 12.70 -11.96
CA GLY A 67 0.30 13.56 -13.15
C GLY A 67 -0.81 13.14 -14.13
N GLY A 68 -1.92 12.57 -13.62
CA GLY A 68 -3.04 12.08 -14.42
C GLY A 68 -2.79 10.76 -15.15
N LYS A 69 -1.68 10.07 -14.83
CA LYS A 69 -1.38 8.72 -15.32
C LYS A 69 -1.42 7.71 -14.19
N ASP A 70 -1.88 6.52 -14.52
CA ASP A 70 -1.87 5.34 -13.65
C ASP A 70 -0.50 4.64 -13.67
#